data_AF-A0AAN7PJL4-F1
#
_entry.id   AF-A0AAN7PJL4-F1
#
_cell.length_a   1.000
_cell.length_b   1.000
_cell.length_c   1.000
_cell.angle_alpha   90.00
_cell.angle_beta   90.00
_cell.angle_gamma   90.00
#
_symmetry.space_group_name_H-M   'P 1'
#
loop_
_entity.id
_entity.type
_entity.pdbx_description
1 polymer ?
#
loop_
_entity_poly.entity_id
_entity_poly.type
_entity_poly.pdbx_seq_one_letter_code
_entity_poly.pdbx_strand_id
1 'polypeptide(L)'
;MAIQANALLEVPLSIRMSWEDLVLIYRSECLCQVGLDPSIGVDLYLRGDLRRDACAKCYTKCLAFKLNLIDPATGKDVPSFIKLKWDNTTFPFQEECVCDSEVDPKLAYRAFIHSEYPDEACFRCYLLCLFLNLRMIDSQTGFWKEDVVLNKIYGTTPEIVSWCSYVSNNNTDLCDKAFQLHLCIFVRLLQEVPLEIRERWEQLVSRVRSECICEVGVKPALVDDFFLKGQFSTDPCVHCYIKCLAIKLNKMDAATGNINEYEYVRQVAGTTPAMISKCSNNTMIDRMSTETEDKAKVRGELLTKTMLLMDTLESKMEQSKTNVTIANISVLQLEDNTNDDGVPNASGSGA
;
A
#
# COMPACT_ATOMS: atom_id res chain seq x y z
N MET A 1 3.61 52.39 40.39
CA MET A 1 3.44 51.72 39.09
C MET A 1 4.61 50.77 38.92
N ALA A 2 4.37 49.49 39.18
CA ALA A 2 5.39 48.44 39.12
C ALA A 2 5.48 47.91 37.69
N ILE A 3 6.69 47.86 37.14
CA ILE A 3 7.04 47.27 35.85
C ILE A 3 7.07 45.76 36.06
N GLN A 4 6.15 45.03 35.42
CA GLN A 4 6.16 43.57 35.41
C GLN A 4 7.24 43.08 34.44
N ALA A 5 8.06 42.17 34.97
CA ALA A 5 9.18 41.52 34.31
C ALA A 5 8.74 40.57 33.20
N ASN A 6 9.55 40.56 32.14
CA ASN A 6 9.53 39.61 31.03
C ASN A 6 9.51 38.16 31.53
N ALA A 7 8.47 37.42 31.17
CA ALA A 7 8.54 35.97 31.06
C ALA A 7 9.24 35.64 29.74
N LEU A 8 10.54 35.37 29.80
CA LEU A 8 11.25 34.67 28.73
C LEU A 8 10.70 33.23 28.69
N LEU A 9 9.95 32.92 27.65
CA LEU A 9 9.60 31.55 27.28
C LEU A 9 10.91 30.79 27.04
N GLU A 10 11.16 29.76 27.85
CA GLU A 10 12.25 28.81 27.60
C GLU A 10 12.00 28.11 26.27
N VAL A 11 12.88 28.39 25.31
CA VAL A 11 12.92 27.68 24.03
C VAL A 11 13.55 26.29 24.29
N PRO A 12 12.87 25.18 23.95
CA PRO A 12 13.42 23.84 24.19
C PRO A 12 14.79 23.65 23.52
N LEU A 13 15.70 22.95 24.22
CA LEU A 13 17.05 22.60 23.78
C LEU A 13 17.12 21.87 22.42
N SER A 14 16.01 21.37 21.90
CA SER A 14 15.89 20.73 20.59
C SER A 14 16.14 21.66 19.39
N ILE A 15 16.26 22.98 19.59
CA ILE A 15 16.39 23.97 18.50
C ILE A 15 17.86 24.27 18.12
N ARG A 16 18.87 23.68 18.79
CA ARG A 16 20.30 23.93 18.48
C ARG A 16 21.10 22.72 17.98
N MET A 17 20.48 21.56 17.85
CA MET A 17 21.18 20.34 17.46
C MET A 17 21.12 20.15 15.95
N SER A 18 22.26 19.84 15.33
CA SER A 18 22.26 19.42 13.93
C SER A 18 21.51 18.09 13.79
N TRP A 19 20.98 17.81 12.59
CA TRP A 19 20.30 16.54 12.34
C TRP A 19 21.23 15.33 12.58
N GLU A 20 22.52 15.49 12.29
CA GLU A 20 23.56 14.49 12.54
C GLU A 20 23.72 14.20 14.04
N ASP A 21 23.68 15.23 14.90
CA ASP A 21 23.75 15.06 16.35
C ASP A 21 22.51 14.35 16.91
N LEU A 22 21.32 14.67 16.40
CA LEU A 22 20.07 14.00 16.79
C LEU A 22 20.07 12.53 16.38
N VAL A 23 20.51 12.23 15.15
CA VAL A 23 20.65 10.85 14.68
C VAL A 23 21.66 10.07 15.53
N LEU A 24 22.79 10.67 15.91
CA LEU A 24 23.80 10.02 16.75
C LEU A 24 23.30 9.74 18.17
N ILE A 25 22.57 10.68 18.78
CA ILE A 25 21.94 10.47 20.10
C ILE A 25 20.94 9.33 20.03
N TYR A 26 19.98 9.41 19.11
CA TYR A 26 18.92 8.40 19.02
C TYR A 26 19.42 7.05 18.54
N ARG A 27 20.49 7.01 17.74
CA ARG A 27 21.21 5.77 17.40
C ARG A 27 21.67 5.02 18.64
N SER A 28 22.32 5.71 19.59
CA SER A 28 22.83 5.07 20.81
C SER A 28 21.70 4.52 21.69
N GLU A 29 20.60 5.27 21.82
CA GLU A 29 19.42 4.84 22.55
C GLU A 29 18.74 3.64 21.89
N CYS A 30 18.62 3.67 20.56
CA CYS A 30 17.96 2.61 19.81
C CYS A 30 18.77 1.32 19.79
N LEU A 31 20.10 1.37 19.61
CA LEU A 31 20.96 0.17 19.70
C LEU A 31 20.82 -0.53 21.05
N CYS A 32 20.72 0.26 22.13
CA CYS A 32 20.51 -0.24 23.48
C CYS A 32 19.15 -0.96 23.63
N GLN A 33 18.07 -0.41 23.07
CA GLN A 33 16.73 -1.01 23.16
C GLN A 33 16.57 -2.33 22.40
N VAL A 34 17.29 -2.51 21.27
CA VAL A 34 17.27 -3.77 20.50
C VAL A 34 18.39 -4.74 20.87
N GLY A 35 19.26 -4.39 21.81
CA GLY A 35 20.38 -5.24 22.23
C GLY A 35 21.43 -5.49 21.13
N LEU A 36 21.58 -4.54 20.20
CA LEU A 36 22.54 -4.64 19.11
C LEU A 36 23.91 -4.11 19.54
N ASP A 37 24.97 -4.75 19.05
CA ASP A 37 26.33 -4.28 19.26
C ASP A 37 26.52 -2.87 18.64
N PRO A 38 27.14 -1.91 19.35
CA PRO A 38 27.35 -0.55 18.85
C PRO A 38 28.06 -0.47 17.49
N SER A 39 28.94 -1.43 17.17
CA SER A 39 29.66 -1.50 15.90
C SER A 39 28.74 -1.86 14.72
N ILE A 40 27.70 -2.67 14.96
CA ILE A 40 26.69 -3.04 13.95
C ILE A 40 25.88 -1.80 13.54
N GLY A 41 25.61 -0.88 14.47
CA GLY A 41 24.90 0.36 14.17
C GLY A 41 25.65 1.31 13.22
N VAL A 42 26.99 1.27 13.19
CA VAL A 42 27.80 2.05 12.23
C VAL A 42 27.68 1.42 10.84
N ASP A 43 27.89 0.11 10.75
CA ASP A 43 27.84 -0.62 9.48
C ASP A 43 26.44 -0.59 8.85
N LEU A 44 25.37 -0.65 9.65
CA LEU A 44 23.99 -0.50 9.19
C LEU A 44 23.70 0.89 8.62
N TYR A 45 24.23 1.95 9.25
CA TYR A 45 24.04 3.34 8.80
C TYR A 45 24.84 3.63 7.53
N LEU A 46 26.07 3.11 7.41
CA LEU A 46 26.95 3.38 6.26
C LEU A 46 26.67 2.51 5.04
N ARG A 47 26.18 1.27 5.19
CA ARG A 47 26.07 0.31 4.07
C ARG A 47 24.65 0.14 3.53
N GLY A 48 23.62 0.63 4.22
CA GLY A 48 22.22 0.64 3.74
C GLY A 48 21.55 -0.72 3.50
N ASP A 49 22.17 -1.84 3.89
CA ASP A 49 21.62 -3.17 3.64
C ASP A 49 20.73 -3.66 4.81
N LEU A 50 19.46 -3.25 4.77
CA LEU A 50 18.47 -3.50 5.83
C LEU A 50 17.57 -4.74 5.57
N ARG A 51 17.84 -5.53 4.54
CA ARG A 51 16.73 -6.29 3.91
C ARG A 51 16.26 -7.55 4.64
N ARG A 52 17.00 -8.15 5.58
CA ARG A 52 16.61 -9.48 6.11
C ARG A 52 16.74 -9.72 7.62
N ASP A 53 17.38 -8.84 8.37
CA ASP A 53 17.55 -9.04 9.81
C ASP A 53 16.39 -8.41 10.62
N ALA A 54 15.77 -9.18 11.50
CA ALA A 54 14.66 -8.72 12.34
C ALA A 54 15.09 -7.60 13.31
N CYS A 55 16.34 -7.64 13.81
CA CYS A 55 16.90 -6.62 14.67
C CYS A 55 17.20 -5.33 13.90
N ALA A 56 17.63 -5.41 12.64
CA ALA A 56 17.80 -4.24 11.77
C ALA A 56 16.46 -3.52 11.51
N LYS A 57 15.38 -4.28 11.32
CA LYS A 57 14.02 -3.71 11.18
C LYS A 57 13.55 -3.02 12.46
N CYS A 58 13.81 -3.60 13.63
CA CYS A 58 13.47 -2.99 14.92
C CYS A 58 14.33 -1.73 15.20
N TYR A 59 15.62 -1.76 14.88
CA TYR A 59 16.53 -0.61 14.98
C TYR A 59 16.06 0.56 14.10
N THR A 60 15.74 0.29 12.83
CA THR A 60 15.27 1.31 11.88
C THR A 60 13.93 1.91 12.33
N LYS A 61 13.01 1.08 12.85
CA LYS A 61 11.75 1.55 13.44
C LYS A 61 11.98 2.42 14.67
N CYS A 62 12.93 2.07 15.54
CA CYS A 62 13.26 2.88 16.71
C CYS A 62 13.85 4.24 16.32
N LEU A 63 14.79 4.27 15.36
CA LEU A 63 15.35 5.52 14.85
C LEU A 63 14.26 6.38 14.21
N ALA A 64 13.41 5.78 13.38
CA ALA A 64 12.30 6.47 12.76
C ALA A 64 11.28 7.00 13.79
N PHE A 65 11.03 6.26 14.87
CA PHE A 65 10.24 6.77 15.99
C PHE A 65 10.88 7.98 16.66
N LYS A 66 12.14 7.83 17.09
CA LYS A 66 12.84 8.86 17.87
C LYS A 66 13.09 10.13 17.07
N LEU A 67 13.22 10.00 15.76
CA LEU A 67 13.31 11.11 14.81
C LEU A 67 11.93 11.68 14.41
N ASN A 68 10.83 11.22 15.03
CA ASN A 68 9.45 11.57 14.69
C ASN A 68 9.07 11.34 13.22
N LEU A 69 9.75 10.41 12.55
CA LEU A 69 9.42 9.97 11.19
C LEU A 69 8.20 9.03 11.17
N ILE A 70 7.85 8.41 12.31
CA ILE A 70 6.68 7.52 12.46
C ILE A 70 6.12 7.63 13.89
N ASP A 71 4.80 7.80 14.06
CA ASP A 71 4.10 7.58 15.34
C ASP A 71 4.03 6.05 15.63
N PRO A 72 4.74 5.50 16.64
CA PRO A 72 4.84 4.06 16.85
C PRO A 72 3.66 3.47 17.59
N ALA A 73 2.78 4.29 18.17
CA ALA A 73 1.59 3.76 18.78
C ALA A 73 0.56 3.35 17.72
N THR A 74 0.67 3.87 16.49
CA THR A 74 -0.46 3.82 15.55
C THR A 74 -0.11 3.52 14.10
N GLY A 75 1.15 3.69 13.65
CA GLY A 75 1.49 3.55 12.23
C GLY A 75 0.74 4.54 11.34
N LYS A 76 0.32 5.69 11.91
CA LYS A 76 -0.52 6.68 11.26
C LYS A 76 0.17 7.28 10.05
N ASP A 77 -0.58 7.28 8.97
CA ASP A 77 -0.31 8.00 7.75
C ASP A 77 -1.46 8.99 7.52
N VAL A 78 -1.23 10.03 6.72
CA VAL A 78 -2.32 10.92 6.32
C VAL A 78 -3.31 10.07 5.51
N PRO A 79 -4.63 10.12 5.81
CA PRO A 79 -5.61 9.33 5.07
C PRO A 79 -5.47 9.50 3.55
N SER A 80 -5.54 8.40 2.81
CA SER A 80 -5.27 8.38 1.36
C SER A 80 -6.14 9.36 0.56
N PHE A 81 -7.38 9.61 0.99
CA PHE A 81 -8.26 10.59 0.34
C PHE A 81 -7.76 12.04 0.47
N ILE A 82 -7.07 12.38 1.57
CA ILE A 82 -6.43 13.70 1.76
C ILE A 82 -5.21 13.81 0.85
N LYS A 83 -4.36 12.77 0.83
CA LYS A 83 -3.19 12.69 -0.07
C LYS A 83 -3.57 12.88 -1.54
N LEU A 84 -4.63 12.19 -1.98
CA LEU A 84 -5.14 12.33 -3.34
C LEU A 84 -5.62 13.76 -3.64
N LYS A 85 -6.18 14.48 -2.67
CA LYS A 85 -6.52 15.90 -2.85
C LYS A 85 -5.28 16.76 -2.99
N TRP A 86 -4.24 16.52 -2.20
CA TRP A 86 -2.97 17.25 -2.33
C TRP A 86 -2.29 17.01 -3.67
N ASP A 87 -2.23 15.75 -4.11
CA ASP A 87 -1.69 15.39 -5.42
C ASP A 87 -2.46 16.11 -6.53
N ASN A 88 -3.81 16.02 -6.54
CA ASN A 88 -4.61 16.74 -7.54
C ASN A 88 -4.45 18.26 -7.50
N THR A 89 -4.27 18.85 -6.32
CA THR A 89 -4.04 20.30 -6.18
C THR A 89 -2.68 20.71 -6.76
N THR A 90 -1.66 19.88 -6.61
CA THR A 90 -0.29 20.18 -7.05
C THR A 90 -0.01 19.73 -8.49
N PHE A 91 -0.72 18.71 -8.98
CA PHE A 91 -0.53 18.07 -10.29
C PHE A 91 -0.34 19.04 -11.46
N PRO A 92 -1.14 20.12 -11.61
CA PRO A 92 -0.98 21.05 -12.74
C PRO A 92 0.37 21.78 -12.79
N PHE A 93 1.11 21.80 -11.69
CA PHE A 93 2.37 22.52 -11.54
C PHE A 93 3.58 21.58 -11.35
N GLN A 94 3.35 20.26 -11.28
CA GLN A 94 4.44 19.33 -10.95
C GLN A 94 5.55 19.33 -11.99
N GLU A 95 5.23 19.32 -13.28
CA GLU A 95 6.23 19.28 -14.36
C GLU A 95 7.12 20.52 -14.36
N GLU A 96 6.52 21.72 -14.31
CA GLU A 96 7.22 22.99 -14.23
C GLU A 96 8.11 23.05 -12.98
N CYS A 97 7.55 22.73 -11.82
CA CYS A 97 8.32 22.78 -10.57
C CYS A 97 9.41 21.72 -10.47
N VAL A 98 9.26 20.57 -11.12
CA VAL A 98 10.33 19.57 -11.24
C VAL A 98 11.49 20.13 -12.06
N CYS A 99 11.19 20.81 -13.16
CA CYS A 99 12.20 21.46 -13.99
C CYS A 99 12.93 22.58 -13.25
N ASP A 100 12.20 23.47 -12.58
CA ASP A 100 12.77 24.66 -11.92
C ASP A 100 13.62 24.32 -10.69
N SER A 101 13.27 23.26 -9.97
CA SER A 101 13.96 22.87 -8.73
C SER A 101 15.03 21.81 -8.91
N GLU A 102 15.09 21.20 -10.10
CA GLU A 102 15.94 20.03 -10.42
C GLU A 102 15.73 18.83 -9.47
N VAL A 103 14.57 18.76 -8.79
CA VAL A 103 14.23 17.62 -7.93
C VAL A 103 14.05 16.34 -8.77
N ASP A 104 14.39 15.17 -8.23
CA ASP A 104 14.09 13.89 -8.88
C ASP A 104 12.57 13.81 -9.16
N PRO A 105 12.14 13.65 -10.43
CA PRO A 105 10.72 13.53 -10.78
C PRO A 105 9.99 12.42 -10.01
N LYS A 106 10.69 11.32 -9.70
CA LYS A 106 10.12 10.23 -8.90
C LYS A 106 9.91 10.63 -7.45
N LEU A 107 10.76 11.50 -6.92
CA LEU A 107 10.60 12.02 -5.57
C LEU A 107 9.41 12.99 -5.49
N ALA A 108 9.31 13.93 -6.44
CA ALA A 108 8.18 14.85 -6.55
C ALA A 108 6.82 14.10 -6.57
N TYR A 109 6.71 13.05 -7.37
CA TYR A 109 5.50 12.21 -7.44
C TYR A 109 5.20 11.49 -6.11
N ARG A 110 6.23 10.92 -5.47
CA ARG A 110 6.05 10.15 -4.23
C ARG A 110 5.75 11.02 -3.01
N ALA A 111 6.14 12.29 -3.02
CA ALA A 111 5.94 13.18 -1.88
C ALA A 111 4.47 13.27 -1.43
N PHE A 112 3.52 13.44 -2.35
CA PHE A 112 2.11 13.59 -1.97
C PHE A 112 1.39 12.26 -1.79
N ILE A 113 1.68 11.26 -2.63
CA ILE A 113 1.00 9.95 -2.59
C ILE A 113 1.55 9.06 -1.46
N HIS A 114 2.86 9.09 -1.22
CA HIS A 114 3.54 8.22 -0.25
C HIS A 114 4.04 8.97 0.99
N SER A 115 3.86 10.30 1.05
CA SER A 115 4.32 11.12 2.18
C SER A 115 5.83 11.01 2.43
N GLU A 116 6.59 10.92 1.34
CA GLU A 116 8.06 10.93 1.38
C GLU A 116 8.57 12.37 1.24
N TYR A 117 9.02 12.97 2.34
CA TYR A 117 9.51 14.36 2.39
C TYR A 117 10.98 14.39 2.83
N PRO A 118 11.93 14.02 1.95
CA PRO A 118 13.33 14.03 2.30
C PRO A 118 13.83 15.46 2.48
N ASP A 119 14.82 15.61 3.34
CA ASP A 119 15.40 16.90 3.67
C ASP A 119 16.49 17.31 2.66
N GLU A 120 16.11 17.39 1.38
CA GLU A 120 17.00 17.71 0.26
C GLU A 120 16.73 19.11 -0.28
N ALA A 121 17.78 19.89 -0.57
CA ALA A 121 17.65 21.28 -1.01
C ALA A 121 16.75 21.46 -2.24
N CYS A 122 16.93 20.62 -3.27
CA CYS A 122 16.07 20.60 -4.47
C CYS A 122 14.60 20.33 -4.12
N PHE A 123 14.33 19.40 -3.19
CA PHE A 123 12.97 19.10 -2.75
C PHE A 123 12.34 20.25 -1.95
N ARG A 124 13.10 20.97 -1.11
CA ARG A 124 12.61 22.17 -0.42
C ARG A 124 12.19 23.25 -1.42
N CYS A 125 13.00 23.48 -2.45
CA CYS A 125 12.68 24.45 -3.50
C CYS A 125 11.55 23.99 -4.43
N TYR A 126 11.39 22.69 -4.66
CA TYR A 126 10.22 22.14 -5.33
C TYR A 126 8.91 22.52 -4.62
N LEU A 127 8.86 22.37 -3.29
CA LEU A 127 7.68 22.79 -2.51
C LEU A 127 7.44 24.30 -2.59
N LEU A 128 8.49 25.12 -2.54
CA LEU A 128 8.36 26.56 -2.73
C LEU A 128 7.73 26.88 -4.09
N CYS A 129 8.21 26.25 -5.17
CA CYS A 129 7.65 26.46 -6.50
C CYS A 129 6.15 26.13 -6.55
N LEU A 130 5.74 24.99 -5.96
CA LEU A 130 4.33 24.63 -5.86
C LEU A 130 3.52 25.69 -5.10
N PHE A 131 4.04 26.19 -3.98
CA PHE A 131 3.35 27.17 -3.15
C PHE A 131 3.26 28.56 -3.80
N LEU A 132 4.27 28.96 -4.59
CA LEU A 132 4.22 30.16 -5.41
C LEU A 132 3.14 30.04 -6.49
N ASN A 133 3.13 28.94 -7.24
CA ASN A 133 2.13 28.68 -8.28
C ASN A 133 0.71 28.57 -7.74
N LEU A 134 0.55 27.99 -6.55
CA LEU A 134 -0.73 27.94 -5.82
C LEU A 134 -1.11 29.27 -5.14
N ARG A 135 -0.24 30.28 -5.20
CA ARG A 135 -0.40 31.60 -4.56
C ARG A 135 -0.57 31.53 -3.04
N MET A 136 -0.01 30.51 -2.41
CA MET A 136 -0.03 30.32 -0.95
C MET A 136 0.98 31.22 -0.25
N ILE A 137 2.07 31.56 -0.93
CA ILE A 137 3.08 32.49 -0.44
C ILE A 137 3.13 33.72 -1.33
N ASP A 138 3.30 34.88 -0.71
CA ASP A 138 3.55 36.11 -1.44
C ASP A 138 5.01 36.15 -1.94
N SER A 139 5.21 36.25 -3.26
CA SER A 139 6.53 36.18 -3.86
C SER A 139 7.44 37.37 -3.55
N GLN A 140 6.87 38.51 -3.13
CA GLN A 140 7.65 39.72 -2.82
C GLN A 140 8.05 39.76 -1.35
N THR A 141 7.13 39.36 -0.47
CA THR A 141 7.33 39.49 0.98
C THR A 141 7.68 38.17 1.66
N GLY A 142 7.45 37.03 1.00
CA GLY A 142 7.62 35.71 1.57
C GLY A 142 6.59 35.36 2.65
N PHE A 143 5.54 36.17 2.85
CA PHE A 143 4.50 35.88 3.84
C PHE A 143 3.46 34.89 3.31
N TRP A 144 2.97 34.04 4.20
CA TRP A 144 1.88 33.11 3.92
C TRP A 144 0.55 33.83 3.78
N LYS A 145 -0.22 33.47 2.75
CA LYS A 145 -1.61 33.86 2.56
C LYS A 145 -2.48 32.79 3.20
N GLU A 146 -2.66 32.88 4.52
CA GLU A 146 -3.29 31.83 5.34
C GLU A 146 -4.67 31.38 4.82
N ASP A 147 -5.46 32.32 4.31
CA ASP A 147 -6.76 32.03 3.69
C ASP A 147 -6.61 31.17 2.42
N VAL A 148 -5.58 31.42 1.61
CA VAL A 148 -5.27 30.62 0.42
C VAL A 148 -4.76 29.24 0.83
N VAL A 149 -3.88 29.16 1.83
CA VAL A 149 -3.37 27.89 2.38
C VAL A 149 -4.53 27.03 2.87
N LEU A 150 -5.42 27.58 3.71
CA LEU A 150 -6.58 26.90 4.26
C LEU A 150 -7.51 26.35 3.16
N ASN A 151 -7.71 27.11 2.09
CA ASN A 151 -8.58 26.73 0.98
C ASN A 151 -7.95 25.66 0.06
N LYS A 152 -6.62 25.62 -0.03
CA LYS A 152 -5.90 24.77 -0.99
C LYS A 152 -5.38 23.47 -0.37
N ILE A 153 -5.00 23.49 0.91
CA ILE A 153 -4.48 22.31 1.62
C ILE A 153 -5.64 21.60 2.32
N TYR A 154 -6.14 20.57 1.67
CA TYR A 154 -7.26 19.81 2.21
C TYR A 154 -6.92 19.19 3.58
N GLY A 155 -7.87 19.26 4.51
CA GLY A 155 -7.73 18.72 5.87
C GLY A 155 -7.21 19.70 6.91
N THR A 156 -6.64 20.84 6.51
CA THR A 156 -6.18 21.85 7.48
C THR A 156 -7.31 22.63 8.13
N THR A 157 -7.08 23.08 9.36
CA THR A 157 -7.95 24.03 10.08
C THR A 157 -7.26 25.39 10.21
N PRO A 158 -7.98 26.48 10.52
CA PRO A 158 -7.38 27.79 10.78
C PRO A 158 -6.28 27.74 11.84
N GLU A 159 -6.46 26.93 12.89
CA GLU A 159 -5.49 26.78 13.98
C GLU A 159 -4.18 26.15 13.49
N ILE A 160 -4.26 25.09 12.66
CA ILE A 160 -3.09 24.44 12.06
C ILE A 160 -2.34 25.44 11.16
N VAL A 161 -3.06 26.12 10.27
CA VAL A 161 -2.46 27.05 9.31
C VAL A 161 -1.80 28.23 10.03
N SER A 162 -2.48 28.85 10.99
CA SER A 162 -1.94 29.98 11.74
C SER A 162 -0.69 29.59 12.51
N TRP A 163 -0.71 28.45 13.20
CA TRP A 163 0.46 27.95 13.92
C TRP A 163 1.65 27.66 12.99
N CYS A 164 1.41 26.92 11.90
CA CYS A 164 2.47 26.56 10.97
C CYS A 164 3.04 27.76 10.22
N SER A 165 2.20 28.75 9.92
CA SER A 165 2.63 30.03 9.33
C SER A 165 3.49 30.82 10.31
N TYR A 166 3.08 30.89 11.58
CA TYR A 166 3.85 31.56 12.64
C TYR A 166 5.25 30.98 12.79
N VAL A 167 5.38 29.65 12.93
CA VAL A 167 6.69 29.02 13.19
C VAL A 167 7.64 29.09 11.99
N SER A 168 7.12 29.08 10.77
CA SER A 168 7.94 29.17 9.55
C SER A 168 8.25 30.62 9.16
N ASN A 169 7.53 31.62 9.68
CA ASN A 169 7.65 33.01 9.24
C ASN A 169 9.01 33.66 9.50
N ASN A 170 9.74 33.19 10.50
CA ASN A 170 11.07 33.71 10.84
C ASN A 170 12.18 33.20 9.91
N ASN A 171 11.86 32.28 9.00
CA ASN A 171 12.84 31.74 8.06
C ASN A 171 12.99 32.65 6.84
N THR A 172 14.21 33.12 6.58
CA THR A 172 14.52 33.99 5.45
C THR A 172 14.80 33.22 4.15
N ASP A 173 15.16 31.94 4.24
CA ASP A 173 15.28 31.07 3.08
C ASP A 173 13.87 30.60 2.68
N LEU A 174 13.38 31.03 1.53
CA LEU A 174 12.02 30.72 1.08
C LEU A 174 11.82 29.23 0.79
N CYS A 175 12.85 28.50 0.35
CA CYS A 175 12.76 27.07 0.12
C CYS A 175 12.62 26.35 1.46
N ASP A 176 13.47 26.69 2.43
CA ASP A 176 13.41 26.10 3.77
C ASP A 176 12.12 26.48 4.50
N LYS A 177 11.66 27.73 4.35
CA LYS A 177 10.37 28.22 4.85
C LYS A 177 9.20 27.38 4.32
N ALA A 178 9.17 27.11 3.02
CA ALA A 178 8.14 26.29 2.40
C ALA A 178 8.15 24.85 2.94
N PHE A 179 9.32 24.24 3.01
CA PHE A 179 9.48 22.91 3.58
C PHE A 179 9.01 22.83 5.04
N GLN A 180 9.36 23.83 5.87
CA GLN A 180 8.93 23.88 7.27
C GLN A 180 7.42 24.04 7.44
N LEU A 181 6.76 24.89 6.63
CA LEU A 181 5.29 24.99 6.65
C LEU A 181 4.66 23.64 6.32
N HIS A 182 5.11 23.01 5.23
CA HIS A 182 4.57 21.74 4.76
C HIS A 182 4.70 20.63 5.80
N LEU A 183 5.90 20.46 6.37
CA LEU A 183 6.13 19.48 7.43
C LEU A 183 5.31 19.77 8.68
N CYS A 184 5.21 21.04 9.09
CA CYS A 184 4.38 21.41 10.24
C CYS A 184 2.92 21.01 10.02
N ILE A 185 2.36 21.32 8.84
CA ILE A 185 0.98 20.94 8.50
C ILE A 185 0.82 19.42 8.49
N PHE A 186 1.74 18.71 7.83
CA PHE A 186 1.72 17.25 7.76
C PHE A 186 1.72 16.62 9.15
N VAL A 187 2.66 17.01 10.02
CA VAL A 187 2.76 16.50 11.40
C VAL A 187 1.52 16.82 12.21
N ARG A 188 0.98 18.05 12.09
CA ARG A 188 -0.25 18.44 12.80
C ARG A 188 -1.44 17.63 12.32
N LEU A 189 -1.57 17.39 11.03
CA LEU A 189 -2.66 16.55 10.50
C LEU A 189 -2.56 15.12 10.99
N LEU A 190 -1.36 14.55 11.14
CA LEU A 190 -1.18 13.24 11.77
C LEU A 190 -1.59 13.21 13.24
N GLN A 191 -1.47 14.34 13.94
CA GLN A 191 -1.85 14.49 15.35
C GLN A 191 -3.35 14.79 15.52
N GLU A 192 -3.94 15.54 14.60
CA GLU A 192 -5.25 16.21 14.72
C GLU A 192 -6.38 15.53 13.93
N VAL A 193 -6.17 14.40 13.20
CA VAL A 193 -7.33 13.65 12.66
C VAL A 193 -8.25 13.37 13.84
N PRO A 194 -9.45 14.01 13.93
CA PRO A 194 -10.22 13.98 15.14
C PRO A 194 -10.50 12.53 15.47
N LEU A 195 -10.13 12.13 16.69
CA LEU A 195 -10.44 10.79 17.20
C LEU A 195 -11.90 10.46 16.92
N GLU A 196 -12.81 11.44 16.99
CA GLU A 196 -14.21 11.29 16.63
C GLU A 196 -14.47 10.80 15.19
N ILE A 197 -13.77 11.30 14.17
CA ILE A 197 -13.97 10.84 12.79
C ILE A 197 -13.47 9.41 12.64
N ARG A 198 -12.33 9.10 13.26
CA ARG A 198 -11.76 7.75 13.28
C ARG A 198 -12.64 6.78 14.06
N GLU A 199 -13.02 7.13 15.28
CA GLU A 199 -13.85 6.33 16.19
C GLU A 199 -15.24 6.15 15.61
N ARG A 200 -15.82 7.16 14.98
CA ARG A 200 -17.11 7.01 14.29
C ARG A 200 -17.00 6.04 13.13
N TRP A 201 -15.92 6.09 12.35
CA TRP A 201 -15.72 5.13 11.26
C TRP A 201 -15.39 3.73 11.77
N GLU A 202 -14.52 3.61 12.77
CA GLU A 202 -14.17 2.33 13.40
C GLU A 202 -15.37 1.73 14.13
N GLN A 203 -16.22 2.50 14.81
CA GLN A 203 -17.46 2.02 15.42
C GLN A 203 -18.49 1.57 14.38
N LEU A 204 -18.53 2.25 13.24
CA LEU A 204 -19.42 1.90 12.13
C LEU A 204 -18.94 0.62 11.42
N VAL A 205 -17.64 0.50 11.18
CA VAL A 205 -17.03 -0.61 10.44
C VAL A 205 -16.75 -1.82 11.32
N SER A 206 -16.30 -1.65 12.57
CA SER A 206 -15.86 -2.77 13.44
C SER A 206 -16.90 -3.87 13.58
N ARG A 207 -18.18 -3.51 13.75
CA ARG A 207 -19.29 -4.47 13.82
C ARG A 207 -19.42 -5.27 12.53
N VAL A 208 -19.40 -4.57 11.40
CA VAL A 208 -19.57 -5.15 10.07
C VAL A 208 -18.30 -5.89 9.60
N ARG A 209 -17.14 -5.48 10.10
CA ARG A 209 -15.83 -5.95 9.69
C ARG A 209 -15.61 -7.40 10.04
N SER A 210 -15.86 -7.80 11.28
CA SER A 210 -15.73 -9.21 11.69
C SER A 210 -16.72 -10.11 10.97
N GLU A 211 -17.94 -9.62 10.74
CA GLU A 211 -18.96 -10.35 9.97
C GLU A 211 -18.50 -10.58 8.53
N CYS A 212 -18.07 -9.52 7.83
CA CYS A 212 -17.61 -9.63 6.45
C CYS A 212 -16.30 -10.43 6.30
N ILE A 213 -15.40 -10.37 7.29
CA ILE A 213 -14.21 -11.25 7.31
C ILE A 213 -14.64 -12.72 7.37
N CYS A 214 -15.61 -13.04 8.22
CA CYS A 214 -16.12 -14.39 8.39
C CYS A 214 -16.88 -14.88 7.15
N GLU A 215 -17.82 -14.08 6.63
CA GLU A 215 -18.66 -14.42 5.48
C GLU A 215 -17.85 -14.66 4.20
N VAL A 216 -16.82 -13.84 3.98
CA VAL A 216 -16.00 -13.91 2.75
C VAL A 216 -14.79 -14.83 2.93
N GLY A 217 -14.36 -15.09 4.16
CA GLY A 217 -13.14 -15.85 4.45
C GLY A 217 -11.85 -15.11 4.08
N VAL A 218 -11.89 -13.78 3.97
CA VAL A 218 -10.70 -12.98 3.66
C VAL A 218 -9.72 -13.01 4.85
N LYS A 219 -8.42 -13.11 4.58
CA LYS A 219 -7.39 -13.09 5.63
C LYS A 219 -7.41 -11.73 6.34
N PRO A 220 -7.49 -11.68 7.69
CA PRO A 220 -7.52 -10.41 8.43
C PRO A 220 -6.37 -9.46 8.07
N ALA A 221 -5.16 -9.99 7.86
CA ALA A 221 -4.00 -9.19 7.47
C ALA A 221 -4.19 -8.39 6.17
N LEU A 222 -4.90 -8.94 5.17
CA LEU A 222 -5.19 -8.22 3.92
C LEU A 222 -6.20 -7.09 4.14
N VAL A 223 -7.13 -7.29 5.08
CA VAL A 223 -8.10 -6.27 5.49
C VAL A 223 -7.40 -5.16 6.29
N ASP A 224 -6.49 -5.52 7.20
CA ASP A 224 -5.65 -4.57 7.92
C ASP A 224 -4.80 -3.74 6.96
N ASP A 225 -4.17 -4.35 5.96
CA ASP A 225 -3.37 -3.64 4.96
C ASP A 225 -4.23 -2.65 4.14
N PHE A 226 -5.46 -3.03 3.80
CA PHE A 226 -6.41 -2.13 3.13
C PHE A 226 -6.75 -0.91 4.00
N PHE A 227 -7.14 -1.10 5.26
CA PHE A 227 -7.60 0.00 6.12
C PHE A 227 -6.47 0.84 6.70
N LEU A 228 -5.37 0.22 7.10
CA LEU A 228 -4.27 0.89 7.80
C LEU A 228 -3.25 1.48 6.82
N LYS A 229 -3.05 0.84 5.66
CA LYS A 229 -2.02 1.26 4.69
C LYS A 229 -2.60 1.80 3.39
N GLY A 230 -3.92 1.78 3.22
CA GLY A 230 -4.57 2.20 1.97
C GLY A 230 -4.19 1.35 0.76
N GLN A 231 -3.70 0.13 0.97
CA GLN A 231 -3.26 -0.74 -0.11
C GLN A 231 -4.47 -1.46 -0.73
N PHE A 232 -4.82 -1.09 -1.96
CA PHE A 232 -5.86 -1.77 -2.72
C PHE A 232 -5.29 -3.09 -3.26
N SER A 233 -5.70 -4.20 -2.65
CA SER A 233 -5.33 -5.54 -3.10
C SER A 233 -6.13 -5.94 -4.33
N THR A 234 -5.50 -6.62 -5.28
CA THR A 234 -6.17 -7.30 -6.40
C THR A 234 -6.73 -8.67 -6.00
N ASP A 235 -6.61 -9.07 -4.73
CA ASP A 235 -7.13 -10.32 -4.21
C ASP A 235 -8.67 -10.35 -4.31
N PRO A 236 -9.25 -11.37 -4.98
CA PRO A 236 -10.70 -11.48 -5.14
C PRO A 236 -11.46 -11.48 -3.81
N CYS A 237 -10.89 -12.04 -2.74
CA CYS A 237 -11.49 -12.04 -1.41
C CYS A 237 -11.53 -10.63 -0.81
N VAL A 238 -10.56 -9.77 -1.11
CA VAL A 238 -10.61 -8.36 -0.68
C VAL A 238 -11.71 -7.60 -1.43
N HIS A 239 -11.92 -7.86 -2.73
CA HIS A 239 -13.04 -7.28 -3.48
C HIS A 239 -14.40 -7.72 -2.91
N CYS A 240 -14.56 -9.01 -2.63
CA CYS A 240 -15.77 -9.55 -1.99
C CYS A 240 -16.01 -8.95 -0.60
N TYR A 241 -14.94 -8.77 0.18
CA TYR A 241 -14.99 -8.13 1.49
C TYR A 241 -15.45 -6.66 1.40
N ILE A 242 -14.90 -5.87 0.47
CA ILE A 242 -15.32 -4.48 0.24
C ILE A 242 -16.79 -4.42 -0.20
N LYS A 243 -17.23 -5.33 -1.07
CA LYS A 243 -18.65 -5.45 -1.46
C LYS A 243 -19.54 -5.75 -0.26
N CYS A 244 -19.15 -6.70 0.60
CA CYS A 244 -19.89 -7.01 1.82
C CYS A 244 -20.02 -5.79 2.74
N LEU A 245 -18.93 -5.06 2.97
CA LEU A 245 -18.96 -3.82 3.75
C LEU A 245 -19.91 -2.79 3.14
N ALA A 246 -19.83 -2.58 1.83
CA ALA A 246 -20.67 -1.61 1.14
C ALA A 246 -22.16 -1.95 1.27
N ILE A 247 -22.52 -3.23 1.14
CA ILE A 247 -23.90 -3.70 1.30
C ILE A 247 -24.38 -3.53 2.74
N LYS A 248 -23.64 -4.04 3.73
CA LYS A 248 -24.05 -4.00 5.14
C LYS A 248 -24.06 -2.58 5.72
N LEU A 249 -23.29 -1.65 5.16
CA LEU A 249 -23.33 -0.23 5.49
C LEU A 249 -24.39 0.56 4.72
N ASN A 250 -25.23 -0.13 3.92
CA ASN A 250 -26.25 0.45 3.06
C ASN A 250 -25.70 1.46 2.04
N LYS A 251 -24.42 1.32 1.69
CA LYS A 251 -23.71 2.12 0.66
C LYS A 251 -23.84 1.51 -0.73
N MET A 252 -24.28 0.26 -0.81
CA MET A 252 -24.53 -0.46 -2.05
C MET A 252 -25.79 -1.30 -1.88
N ASP A 253 -26.69 -1.25 -2.85
CA ASP A 253 -27.86 -2.11 -2.89
C ASP A 253 -27.46 -3.56 -3.19
N ALA A 254 -27.92 -4.50 -2.38
CA ALA A 254 -27.51 -5.90 -2.47
C ALA A 254 -28.01 -6.59 -3.75
N ALA A 255 -29.17 -6.18 -4.27
CA ALA A 255 -29.81 -6.81 -5.42
C ALA A 255 -29.26 -6.30 -6.75
N THR A 256 -29.04 -4.99 -6.84
CA THR A 256 -28.65 -4.30 -8.07
C THR A 256 -27.15 -4.01 -8.14
N GLY A 257 -26.46 -3.97 -7.00
CA GLY A 257 -25.07 -3.50 -6.92
C GLY A 257 -24.92 -1.99 -7.07
N ASN A 258 -26.02 -1.23 -7.16
CA ASN A 258 -25.98 0.21 -7.31
C ASN A 258 -25.48 0.89 -6.03
N ILE A 259 -24.61 1.88 -6.19
CA ILE A 259 -24.12 2.67 -5.06
C ILE A 259 -25.22 3.60 -4.55
N ASN A 260 -25.48 3.55 -3.24
CA ASN A 260 -26.35 4.50 -2.56
C ASN A 260 -25.55 5.78 -2.27
N GLU A 261 -25.59 6.72 -3.22
CA GLU A 261 -24.85 7.98 -3.18
C GLU A 261 -25.13 8.80 -1.92
N TYR A 262 -26.40 8.85 -1.49
CA TYR A 262 -26.79 9.56 -0.28
C TYR A 262 -26.09 9.00 0.96
N GLU A 263 -26.13 7.68 1.16
CA GLU A 263 -25.48 7.04 2.31
C GLU A 263 -23.95 7.16 2.25
N TYR A 264 -23.37 7.15 1.06
CA TYR A 264 -21.93 7.35 0.89
C TYR A 264 -21.49 8.74 1.34
N VAL A 265 -22.17 9.79 0.87
CA VAL A 265 -21.88 11.19 1.24
C VAL A 265 -22.14 11.42 2.73
N ARG A 266 -23.20 10.82 3.29
CA ARG A 266 -23.56 10.96 4.71
C ARG A 266 -22.53 10.31 5.65
N GLN A 267 -22.00 9.15 5.27
CA GLN A 267 -21.14 8.34 6.15
C GLN A 267 -19.63 8.55 5.90
N VAL A 268 -19.21 9.05 4.74
CA VAL A 268 -17.80 9.25 4.39
C VAL A 268 -17.48 10.74 4.31
N ALA A 269 -16.85 11.25 5.36
CA ALA A 269 -16.44 12.64 5.43
C ALA A 269 -15.62 13.05 4.20
N GLY A 270 -15.91 14.24 3.65
CA GLY A 270 -15.20 14.78 2.50
C GLY A 270 -15.65 14.27 1.13
N THR A 271 -16.62 13.35 1.08
CA THR A 271 -17.20 12.85 -0.18
C THR A 271 -18.33 13.78 -0.64
N THR A 272 -18.37 14.11 -1.94
CA THR A 272 -19.47 14.87 -2.54
C THR A 272 -20.27 14.01 -3.52
N PRO A 273 -21.55 14.35 -3.79
CA PRO A 273 -22.35 13.67 -4.80
C PRO A 273 -21.62 13.57 -6.16
N ALA A 274 -21.06 14.69 -6.63
CA ALA A 274 -20.31 14.73 -7.89
C ALA A 274 -19.13 13.74 -7.95
N MET A 275 -18.42 13.51 -6.83
CA MET A 275 -17.34 12.52 -6.77
C MET A 275 -17.87 11.09 -6.90
N ILE A 276 -19.00 10.78 -6.25
CA ILE A 276 -19.64 9.45 -6.35
C ILE A 276 -20.18 9.21 -7.75
N SER A 277 -20.93 10.17 -8.31
CA SER A 277 -21.49 10.07 -9.66
C SER A 277 -20.41 9.83 -10.73
N LYS A 278 -19.26 10.51 -10.61
CA LYS A 278 -18.12 10.30 -11.51
C LYS A 278 -17.54 8.88 -11.39
N CYS A 279 -17.49 8.31 -10.19
CA CYS A 279 -17.03 6.95 -9.97
C CYS A 279 -18.05 5.91 -10.43
N SER A 280 -19.34 6.07 -10.11
CA SER A 280 -20.40 5.13 -10.48
C SER A 280 -20.60 5.04 -12.00
N ASN A 281 -20.43 6.16 -12.70
CA ASN A 281 -20.56 6.20 -14.16
C ASN A 281 -19.34 5.61 -14.89
N ASN A 282 -18.18 5.52 -14.21
CA ASN A 282 -16.94 4.94 -14.75
C ASN A 282 -16.68 3.50 -14.28
N THR A 283 -17.37 3.03 -13.24
CA THR A 283 -17.20 1.67 -12.74
C THR A 283 -17.78 0.66 -13.72
N MET A 284 -16.88 0.08 -14.53
CA MET A 284 -16.59 -1.36 -14.76
C MET A 284 -17.60 -2.47 -14.41
N ILE A 285 -18.78 -2.23 -13.83
CA ILE A 285 -19.77 -3.27 -13.51
C ILE A 285 -20.24 -3.97 -14.80
N ASP A 286 -20.36 -3.24 -15.91
CA ASP A 286 -20.63 -3.84 -17.24
C ASP A 286 -19.43 -4.59 -17.85
N ARG A 287 -18.20 -4.28 -17.41
CA ARG A 287 -16.99 -4.97 -17.90
C ARG A 287 -16.64 -6.22 -17.09
N MET A 288 -16.97 -6.25 -15.80
CA MET A 288 -16.74 -7.44 -14.97
C MET A 288 -17.76 -8.54 -15.25
N SER A 289 -19.04 -8.19 -15.52
CA SER A 289 -20.07 -9.17 -15.89
C SER A 289 -19.74 -9.87 -17.21
N THR A 290 -19.34 -9.10 -18.22
CA THR A 290 -18.90 -9.61 -19.54
C THR A 290 -17.62 -10.45 -19.45
N GLU A 291 -16.63 -10.05 -18.64
CA GLU A 291 -15.44 -10.88 -18.41
C GLU A 291 -15.74 -12.20 -17.67
N THR A 292 -16.68 -12.23 -16.73
CA THR A 292 -17.08 -13.48 -16.06
C THR A 292 -17.82 -14.44 -16.98
N GLU A 293 -18.67 -13.93 -17.89
CA GLU A 293 -19.33 -14.76 -18.90
C GLU A 293 -18.32 -15.35 -19.89
N ASP A 294 -17.36 -14.55 -20.36
CA ASP A 294 -16.30 -15.02 -21.25
C ASP A 294 -15.36 -16.02 -20.56
N LYS A 295 -15.00 -15.78 -19.29
CA LYS A 295 -14.17 -16.73 -18.51
C LYS A 295 -14.93 -18.04 -18.20
N ALA A 296 -16.24 -17.98 -17.95
CA ALA A 296 -17.07 -19.17 -17.77
C ALA A 296 -17.18 -19.99 -19.06
N LYS A 297 -17.32 -19.31 -20.22
CA LYS A 297 -17.33 -19.93 -21.54
C LYS A 297 -15.99 -20.60 -21.87
N VAL A 298 -14.87 -19.90 -21.67
CA VAL A 298 -13.52 -20.45 -21.87
C VAL A 298 -13.26 -21.64 -20.94
N ARG A 299 -13.70 -21.57 -19.68
CA ARG A 299 -13.59 -22.71 -18.74
C ARG A 299 -14.42 -23.91 -19.17
N GLY A 300 -15.63 -23.68 -19.70
CA GLY A 300 -16.48 -24.74 -20.28
C GLY A 300 -15.83 -25.39 -21.49
N GLU A 301 -15.27 -24.61 -22.41
CA GLU A 301 -14.54 -25.13 -23.58
C GLU A 301 -13.28 -25.92 -23.18
N LEU A 302 -12.54 -25.45 -22.17
CA LEU A 302 -11.35 -26.13 -21.67
C LEU A 302 -11.70 -27.46 -20.99
N LEU A 303 -12.77 -27.51 -20.19
CA LEU A 303 -13.26 -28.74 -19.56
C LEU A 303 -13.70 -29.75 -20.61
N THR A 304 -14.47 -29.34 -21.62
CA THR A 304 -14.89 -30.21 -22.72
C THR A 304 -13.69 -30.76 -23.51
N LYS A 305 -12.70 -29.91 -23.83
CA LYS A 305 -11.47 -30.36 -24.49
C LYS A 305 -10.68 -31.35 -23.63
N THR A 306 -10.63 -31.13 -22.32
CA THR A 306 -9.93 -32.02 -21.39
C THR A 306 -10.63 -33.38 -21.30
N MET A 307 -11.97 -33.40 -21.24
CA MET A 307 -12.74 -34.64 -21.25
C MET A 307 -12.51 -35.44 -22.55
N LEU A 308 -12.56 -34.78 -23.72
CA LEU A 308 -12.27 -35.42 -25.01
C LEU A 308 -10.83 -36.00 -25.08
N LEU A 309 -9.87 -35.32 -24.45
CA LEU A 309 -8.48 -35.78 -24.40
C LEU A 309 -8.33 -37.02 -23.52
N MET A 310 -9.05 -37.06 -22.40
CA MET A 310 -9.09 -38.22 -21.50
C MET A 310 -9.72 -39.43 -22.18
N ASP A 311 -10.86 -39.25 -22.87
CA ASP A 311 -11.52 -40.33 -23.63
C ASP A 311 -10.59 -40.88 -24.74
N THR A 312 -9.86 -39.99 -25.42
CA THR A 312 -8.88 -40.37 -26.44
C THR A 312 -7.71 -41.16 -25.86
N LEU A 313 -7.22 -40.77 -24.68
CA LEU A 313 -6.15 -41.48 -23.98
C LEU A 313 -6.59 -42.86 -23.52
N GLU A 314 -7.80 -42.97 -22.97
CA GLU A 314 -8.39 -44.25 -22.55
C GLU A 314 -8.54 -45.21 -23.74
N SER A 315 -9.05 -44.72 -24.87
CA SER A 315 -9.14 -45.50 -26.11
C SER A 315 -7.77 -46.01 -26.60
N LYS A 316 -6.73 -45.16 -26.56
CA LYS A 316 -5.36 -45.56 -26.93
C LYS A 316 -4.76 -46.57 -25.96
N MET A 317 -5.06 -46.44 -24.67
CA MET A 317 -4.63 -47.42 -23.67
C MET A 317 -5.25 -48.79 -23.93
N GLU A 318 -6.53 -48.86 -24.27
CA GLU A 318 -7.17 -50.14 -24.60
C GLU A 318 -6.68 -50.75 -25.91
N GLN A 319 -6.38 -49.92 -26.92
CA GLN A 319 -5.74 -50.38 -28.14
C GLN A 319 -4.33 -50.94 -27.85
N SER A 320 -3.57 -50.31 -26.96
CA SER A 320 -2.25 -50.79 -26.55
C SER A 320 -2.33 -52.15 -25.84
N LYS A 321 -3.27 -52.34 -24.91
CA LYS A 321 -3.51 -53.64 -24.25
C LYS A 321 -3.86 -54.73 -25.25
N THR A 322 -4.68 -54.41 -26.24
CA THR A 322 -5.04 -55.33 -27.33
C THR A 322 -3.79 -55.73 -28.15
N ASN A 323 -2.95 -54.77 -28.52
CA ASN A 323 -1.72 -55.04 -29.27
C ASN A 323 -0.72 -55.91 -28.49
N VAL A 324 -0.55 -55.66 -27.19
CA VAL A 324 0.30 -56.50 -26.32
C VAL A 324 -0.25 -57.92 -26.25
N THR A 325 -1.58 -58.08 -26.19
CA THR A 325 -2.22 -59.40 -26.15
C THR A 325 -2.00 -60.16 -27.46
N ILE A 326 -2.13 -59.50 -28.60
CA ILE A 326 -1.85 -60.08 -29.94
C ILE A 326 -0.38 -60.49 -30.06
N ALA A 327 0.54 -59.65 -29.57
CA ALA A 327 1.97 -59.96 -29.57
C ALA A 327 2.29 -61.20 -28.73
N ASN A 328 1.72 -61.32 -27.53
CA ASN A 328 1.91 -62.48 -26.67
C ASN A 328 1.35 -63.78 -27.27
N ILE A 329 0.19 -63.72 -27.95
CA ILE A 329 -0.36 -64.87 -28.66
C ILE A 329 0.58 -65.32 -29.79
N SER A 330 1.19 -64.36 -30.51
CA SER A 330 2.12 -64.66 -31.61
C SER A 330 3.41 -65.32 -31.12
N VAL A 331 3.89 -64.96 -29.92
CA VAL A 331 5.07 -65.61 -29.30
C VAL A 331 4.76 -67.06 -28.91
N LEU A 332 3.60 -67.33 -28.32
CA LEU A 332 3.20 -68.69 -27.93
C LEU A 332 3.04 -69.62 -29.14
N GLN A 333 2.59 -69.10 -30.28
CA GLN A 333 2.49 -69.90 -31.52
C GLN A 333 3.86 -70.23 -32.17
N LEU A 334 4.92 -69.49 -31.83
CA LEU A 334 6.27 -69.78 -32.30
C LEU A 334 6.97 -70.83 -31.43
N GLU A 335 6.66 -70.90 -30.12
CA GLU A 335 7.25 -71.88 -29.21
C GLU A 335 6.75 -73.31 -29.49
N ASP A 336 5.48 -73.48 -29.90
CA ASP A 336 4.92 -74.80 -30.25
C ASP A 336 5.54 -75.44 -31.51
N ASN A 337 6.27 -74.67 -32.33
CA ASN A 337 6.94 -75.18 -33.54
C ASN A 337 8.41 -75.60 -33.31
N THR A 338 8.90 -75.59 -32.07
CA THR A 338 10.32 -75.91 -31.77
C THR A 338 10.55 -77.24 -31.03
N ASN A 339 9.50 -78.04 -30.79
CA ASN A 339 9.63 -79.37 -30.19
C ASN A 339 9.51 -80.49 -31.23
N ASP A 340 10.50 -80.61 -32.13
CA ASP A 340 10.71 -81.86 -32.87
C ASP A 340 12.18 -82.09 -33.23
N ASP A 341 13.08 -81.88 -32.28
CA ASP A 341 14.45 -82.38 -32.39
C ASP A 341 14.69 -83.47 -31.33
N GLY A 342 14.68 -84.71 -31.83
CA GLY A 342 14.83 -85.93 -31.06
C GLY A 342 16.11 -85.96 -30.23
N VAL A 343 15.95 -86.17 -28.92
CA VAL A 343 17.05 -86.48 -28.00
C VAL A 343 17.34 -87.99 -28.05
N PRO A 344 18.57 -88.42 -28.38
CA PRO A 344 18.94 -89.83 -28.36
C PRO A 344 19.16 -90.32 -26.93
N ASN A 345 18.59 -91.49 -26.66
CA ASN A 345 18.64 -92.23 -25.41
C ASN A 345 20.06 -92.77 -25.16
N ALA A 346 20.77 -92.24 -24.15
CA ALA A 346 22.02 -92.83 -23.64
C ALA A 346 21.74 -93.47 -22.28
N SER A 347 21.65 -94.80 -22.30
CA SER A 347 21.58 -95.66 -21.13
C SER A 347 22.98 -95.90 -20.57
N GLY A 348 23.16 -95.69 -19.26
CA GLY A 348 24.41 -95.92 -18.54
C GLY A 348 24.15 -96.33 -17.09
N SER A 349 23.80 -97.60 -16.90
CA SER A 349 24.04 -98.40 -15.70
C SER A 349 25.36 -99.16 -15.95
N GLY A 350 26.37 -99.23 -15.10
CA GLY A 350 26.40 -99.56 -13.69
C GLY A 350 27.63 -100.47 -13.49
N ALA A 351 28.17 -100.47 -12.26
CA ALA A 351 29.29 -101.27 -11.73
C ALA A 351 30.72 -100.83 -12.11
#